data_AF-A0A4C2E938-F1
#
_entry.id   AF-A0A4C2E938-F1
#
_cell.length_a   1.000
_cell.length_b   1.000
_cell.length_c   1.000
_cell.angle_alpha   90.00
_cell.angle_beta   90.00
_cell.angle_gamma   90.00
#
_symmetry.space_group_name_H-M   'P 1'
#
loop_
_entity.id
_entity.type
_entity.pdbx_description
1 polymer ?
#
loop_
_entity_poly.entity_id
_entity_poly.type
_entity_poly.pdbx_seq_one_letter_code
_entity_poly.pdbx_strand_id
1 'polypeptide(L)'
;MLRILRFRAIRTPVVDLRRAADPSPYKKWFELSTVEKDVFVSTFRDIYRNRYPASGTNSKLHMLLPRTHDPYDTPSLFGIFYDDIWKVVNRTNRDNHRFSDQSFKSLLVRRRA
;
A
#
# COMPACT_ATOMS: atom_id res chain seq x y z
N MET A 1 -14.23 -6.91 57.58
CA MET A 1 -13.78 -5.77 56.75
C MET A 1 -12.62 -6.22 55.88
N LEU A 2 -12.79 -6.32 54.55
CA LEU A 2 -11.74 -6.77 53.61
C LEU A 2 -11.39 -5.61 52.67
N ARG A 3 -10.14 -5.14 52.70
CA ARG A 3 -9.60 -4.11 51.80
C ARG A 3 -9.10 -4.75 50.52
N ILE A 4 -9.73 -4.44 49.39
CA ILE A 4 -9.31 -4.89 48.06
C ILE A 4 -8.36 -3.82 47.49
N LEU A 5 -7.04 -4.07 47.56
CA LEU A 5 -6.05 -3.33 46.78
C LEU A 5 -6.06 -3.89 45.35
N ARG A 6 -6.66 -3.14 44.41
CA ARG A 6 -6.56 -3.44 42.99
C ARG A 6 -5.29 -2.78 42.43
N PHE A 7 -4.31 -3.61 42.14
CA PHE A 7 -3.08 -3.25 41.43
C PHE A 7 -3.43 -2.61 40.07
N ARG A 8 -2.90 -1.41 39.81
CA ARG A 8 -2.87 -0.83 38.46
C ARG A 8 -1.94 -1.69 37.60
N ALA A 9 -2.50 -2.41 36.65
CA ALA A 9 -1.73 -3.04 35.59
C ALA A 9 -1.12 -1.94 34.71
N ILE A 10 0.19 -1.71 34.87
CA ILE A 10 0.97 -0.90 33.94
C ILE A 10 1.04 -1.72 32.64
N ARG A 11 0.26 -1.32 31.63
CA ARG A 11 0.43 -1.85 30.27
C ARG A 11 1.77 -1.34 29.75
N THR A 12 2.76 -2.22 29.72
CA THR A 12 3.97 -2.00 28.94
C THR A 12 3.58 -1.93 27.46
N PRO A 13 4.02 -0.91 26.69
CA PRO A 13 3.94 -1.02 25.25
C PRO A 13 4.91 -2.12 24.84
N VAL A 14 4.37 -3.26 24.39
CA VAL A 14 5.14 -4.25 23.64
C VAL A 14 5.56 -3.55 22.36
N VAL A 15 6.76 -2.97 22.38
CA VAL A 15 7.47 -2.60 21.15
C VAL A 15 7.73 -3.93 20.46
N ASP A 16 6.95 -4.21 19.43
CA ASP A 16 7.03 -5.43 18.65
C ASP A 16 8.37 -5.44 17.89
N LEU A 17 9.38 -6.04 18.51
CA LEU A 17 10.71 -6.30 17.96
C LEU A 17 10.67 -7.32 16.79
N ARG A 18 9.49 -7.66 16.25
CA ARG A 18 9.30 -8.52 15.08
C ARG A 18 9.03 -7.77 13.79
N ARG A 19 9.41 -6.49 13.68
CA ARG A 19 9.72 -5.92 12.36
C ARG A 19 11.04 -6.55 11.87
N ALA A 20 11.02 -7.87 11.65
CA ALA A 20 12.00 -8.54 10.82
C ALA A 20 12.15 -7.66 9.59
N ALA A 21 13.37 -7.17 9.37
CA ALA A 21 13.65 -6.32 8.22
C ALA A 21 13.13 -7.07 7.00
N ASP A 22 12.03 -6.60 6.43
CA ASP A 22 11.43 -7.24 5.28
C ASP A 22 12.53 -7.33 4.21
N PRO A 23 12.94 -8.53 3.78
CA PRO A 23 14.05 -8.69 2.84
C PRO A 23 13.72 -8.09 1.48
N SER A 24 12.47 -7.71 1.24
CA SER A 24 12.06 -6.97 0.06
C SER A 24 12.88 -5.69 -0.13
N PRO A 25 13.48 -5.49 -1.31
CA PRO A 25 14.15 -4.23 -1.63
C PRO A 25 13.16 -3.06 -1.82
N TYR A 26 11.85 -3.34 -1.76
CA TYR A 26 10.78 -2.36 -1.90
C TYR A 26 10.06 -2.08 -0.58
N LYS A 27 9.70 -0.81 -0.38
CA LYS A 27 8.83 -0.34 0.71
C LYS A 27 7.42 -0.92 0.59
N LYS A 28 6.76 -1.15 1.74
CA LYS A 28 5.31 -1.41 1.82
C LYS A 28 4.52 -0.11 1.81
N TRP A 29 3.23 -0.20 1.51
CA TRP A 29 2.33 0.97 1.41
C TRP A 29 2.38 1.90 2.63
N PHE A 30 2.34 1.34 3.84
CA PHE A 30 2.38 2.12 5.08
C PHE A 30 3.73 2.79 5.35
N GLU A 31 4.78 2.41 4.62
CA GLU A 31 6.12 2.99 4.71
C GLU A 31 6.33 4.12 3.69
N LEU A 32 5.38 4.33 2.78
CA LEU A 32 5.45 5.39 1.79
C LEU A 32 5.11 6.75 2.41
N SER A 33 5.86 7.78 2.02
CA SER A 33 5.50 9.17 2.28
C SER A 33 4.25 9.59 1.50
N THR A 34 3.62 10.69 1.89
CA THR A 34 2.46 11.24 1.16
C THR A 34 2.80 11.54 -0.31
N VAL A 35 4.00 12.06 -0.57
CA VAL A 35 4.48 12.32 -1.94
C VAL A 35 4.67 11.03 -2.73
N GLU A 36 5.24 9.99 -2.11
CA GLU A 36 5.41 8.69 -2.77
C GLU A 36 4.06 8.04 -3.10
N LYS A 37 3.07 8.19 -2.22
CA LYS A 37 1.69 7.73 -2.47
C LYS A 37 1.03 8.48 -3.61
N ASP A 38 1.16 9.80 -3.66
CA ASP A 38 0.59 10.63 -4.73
C ASP A 38 1.18 10.29 -6.10
N VAL A 39 2.51 10.15 -6.17
CA VAL A 39 3.21 9.70 -7.39
C VAL A 39 2.76 8.30 -7.80
N PHE A 40 2.61 7.37 -6.85
CA PHE A 40 2.09 6.05 -7.14
C PHE A 40 0.69 6.12 -7.75
N VAL A 41 -0.23 6.84 -7.12
CA VAL A 41 -1.64 6.89 -7.50
C VAL A 41 -1.82 7.50 -8.89
N SER A 42 -1.17 8.64 -9.15
CA SER A 42 -1.21 9.32 -10.44
C SER A 42 -0.66 8.44 -11.56
N THR A 43 0.53 7.86 -11.36
CA THR A 43 1.18 7.01 -12.36
C THR A 43 0.43 5.68 -12.57
N PHE A 44 -0.06 5.06 -11.48
CA PHE A 44 -0.86 3.84 -11.54
C PHE A 44 -2.11 4.05 -12.38
N ARG A 45 -2.83 5.17 -12.18
CA ARG A 45 -4.04 5.49 -12.96
C ARG A 45 -3.73 5.57 -14.45
N ASP A 46 -2.65 6.26 -14.81
CA ASP A 46 -2.32 6.47 -16.22
C ASP A 46 -1.93 5.15 -16.91
N ILE A 47 -1.12 4.32 -16.23
CA ILE A 47 -0.79 2.96 -16.70
C ILE A 47 -2.06 2.11 -16.81
N TYR A 48 -2.91 2.13 -15.79
CA TYR A 48 -4.11 1.31 -15.73
C TYR A 48 -5.11 1.70 -16.82
N ARG A 49 -5.31 3.00 -17.06
CA ARG A 49 -6.16 3.54 -18.12
C ARG A 49 -5.68 3.10 -19.49
N ASN A 50 -4.37 3.19 -19.76
CA ASN A 50 -3.81 2.84 -21.06
C ASN A 50 -3.90 1.34 -21.33
N ARG A 51 -3.74 0.51 -20.29
CA ARG A 51 -3.76 -0.95 -20.45
C ARG A 51 -5.15 -1.56 -20.40
N TYR A 52 -6.05 -1.01 -19.61
CA TYR A 52 -7.40 -1.55 -19.40
C TYR A 52 -8.49 -0.49 -19.64
N PRO A 53 -8.51 0.19 -20.81
CA PRO A 53 -9.35 1.37 -21.04
C PRO A 53 -10.84 1.10 -20.90
N ALA A 54 -11.30 -0.08 -21.34
CA ALA A 54 -12.70 -0.50 -21.28
C ALA A 54 -13.09 -1.25 -20.00
N SER A 55 -12.19 -1.39 -19.02
CA SER A 55 -12.50 -2.14 -17.79
C SER A 55 -13.40 -1.33 -16.86
N GLY A 56 -14.38 -1.99 -16.25
CA GLY A 56 -15.25 -1.35 -15.25
C GLY A 56 -14.48 -0.79 -14.04
N THR A 57 -13.30 -1.36 -13.73
CA THR A 57 -12.41 -0.80 -12.72
C THR A 57 -11.82 0.55 -13.14
N ASN A 58 -11.47 0.73 -14.41
CA ASN A 58 -10.98 2.03 -14.91
C ASN A 58 -12.04 3.13 -14.74
N SER A 59 -13.31 2.84 -15.10
CA SER A 59 -14.42 3.79 -14.89
C SER A 59 -14.60 4.17 -13.42
N LYS A 60 -14.47 3.20 -12.50
CA LYS A 60 -14.54 3.46 -11.05
C LYS A 60 -13.34 4.25 -10.53
N LEU A 61 -12.12 3.98 -11.00
CA LEU A 61 -10.93 4.73 -10.61
C LEU A 61 -11.04 6.21 -11.00
N HIS A 62 -11.62 6.50 -12.16
CA HIS A 62 -11.88 7.88 -12.59
C HIS A 62 -12.88 8.62 -11.69
N MET A 63 -13.87 7.94 -11.13
CA MET A 63 -14.83 8.55 -10.19
C MET A 63 -14.22 8.73 -8.80
N LEU A 64 -13.38 7.80 -8.35
CA LEU A 64 -12.79 7.80 -7.01
C LEU A 64 -11.63 8.79 -6.86
N LEU A 65 -10.90 9.08 -7.95
CA LEU A 65 -9.96 10.18 -7.99
C LEU A 65 -10.16 11.07 -9.20
N PRO A 66 -10.76 12.26 -9.00
CA PRO A 66 -10.65 13.35 -9.94
C PRO A 66 -9.19 13.66 -10.26
N ARG A 67 -8.94 14.31 -11.40
CA ARG A 67 -7.59 14.65 -11.84
C ARG A 67 -6.87 15.62 -10.87
N THR A 68 -7.64 16.36 -10.07
CA THR A 68 -7.20 17.35 -9.08
C THR A 68 -7.53 16.86 -7.66
N HIS A 69 -7.07 15.66 -7.33
CA HIS A 69 -7.34 15.05 -6.03
C HIS A 69 -6.27 15.48 -5.00
N ASP A 70 -6.69 15.66 -3.74
CA ASP A 70 -5.79 16.01 -2.64
C ASP A 70 -5.00 14.77 -2.20
N PRO A 71 -3.65 14.78 -2.21
CA PRO A 71 -2.83 13.67 -1.75
C PRO A 71 -3.24 13.06 -0.40
N TYR A 72 -3.80 13.88 0.52
CA TYR A 72 -4.28 13.44 1.83
C TYR A 72 -5.60 12.67 1.79
N ASP A 73 -6.41 12.87 0.75
CA ASP A 73 -7.69 12.16 0.54
C ASP A 73 -7.52 10.87 -0.27
N THR A 74 -6.28 10.35 -0.40
CA THR A 74 -6.01 9.17 -1.22
C THR A 74 -6.80 7.98 -0.68
N PRO A 75 -7.70 7.36 -1.47
CA PRO A 75 -8.49 6.22 -1.03
C PRO A 75 -7.60 5.06 -0.61
N SER A 76 -7.92 4.44 0.52
CA SER A 76 -7.19 3.26 1.05
C SER A 76 -7.10 2.09 0.06
N LEU A 77 -8.00 2.04 -0.94
CA LEU A 77 -7.98 1.07 -2.03
C LEU A 77 -6.64 1.06 -2.80
N PHE A 78 -5.96 2.20 -2.95
CA PHE A 78 -4.65 2.24 -3.61
C PHE A 78 -3.56 1.48 -2.84
N GLY A 79 -3.70 1.39 -1.51
CA GLY A 79 -2.85 0.52 -0.71
C GLY A 79 -3.01 -0.96 -1.04
N ILE A 80 -4.22 -1.39 -1.41
CA ILE A 80 -4.49 -2.77 -1.85
C ILE A 80 -3.82 -3.03 -3.20
N PHE A 81 -3.95 -2.12 -4.17
CA PHE A 81 -3.28 -2.26 -5.46
C PHE A 81 -1.75 -2.25 -5.32
N TYR A 82 -1.21 -1.38 -4.47
CA TYR A 82 0.21 -1.35 -4.19
C TYR A 82 0.70 -2.67 -3.61
N ASP A 83 -0.01 -3.21 -2.62
CA ASP A 83 0.33 -4.47 -1.96
C ASP A 83 0.24 -5.66 -2.92
N ASP A 84 -0.75 -5.68 -3.81
CA ASP A 84 -0.86 -6.69 -4.87
C ASP A 84 0.35 -6.68 -5.80
N ILE A 85 0.78 -5.51 -6.28
CA ILE A 85 1.99 -5.37 -7.10
C ILE A 85 3.22 -5.85 -6.32
N TRP A 86 3.34 -5.44 -5.06
CA TRP A 86 4.44 -5.81 -4.17
C TRP A 86 4.52 -7.35 -4.00
N LYS A 87 3.37 -8.01 -3.80
CA LYS A 87 3.28 -9.47 -3.68
C LYS A 87 3.66 -10.20 -4.97
N VAL A 88 3.27 -9.68 -6.13
CA VAL A 88 3.65 -10.23 -7.44
C VAL A 88 5.16 -10.16 -7.63
N VAL A 89 5.79 -9.02 -7.30
CA VAL A 89 7.24 -8.85 -7.45
C VAL A 89 8.03 -9.73 -6.48
N ASN A 90 7.58 -9.84 -5.24
CA ASN A 90 8.21 -10.70 -4.24
C ASN A 90 7.81 -12.18 -4.37
N ARG A 91 7.08 -12.56 -5.43
CA ARG A 91 6.63 -13.93 -5.74
C ARG A 91 5.84 -14.58 -4.61
N THR A 92 5.21 -13.79 -3.74
CA THR A 92 4.38 -14.25 -2.64
C THR A 92 2.93 -14.49 -3.07
N ASN A 93 2.53 -13.97 -4.24
CA ASN A 93 1.26 -14.30 -4.89
C ASN A 93 1.51 -14.56 -6.38
N ARG A 94 1.43 -15.83 -6.80
CA ARG A 94 1.77 -16.27 -8.17
C ARG A 94 0.62 -16.15 -9.16
N ASP A 95 -0.61 -15.98 -8.67
CA ASP A 95 -1.82 -16.10 -9.49
C ASP A 95 -2.35 -14.74 -9.97
N ASN A 96 -1.78 -13.63 -9.46
CA ASN A 96 -2.20 -12.29 -9.86
C ASN A 96 -1.50 -11.81 -11.13
N HIS A 97 -2.00 -12.28 -12.28
CA HIS A 97 -1.45 -11.92 -13.60
C HIS A 97 -1.72 -10.46 -14.01
N ARG A 98 -2.71 -9.79 -13.40
CA ARG A 98 -3.15 -8.43 -13.78
C ARG A 98 -2.05 -7.37 -13.63
N PHE A 99 -1.14 -7.57 -12.67
CA PHE A 99 -0.02 -6.68 -12.37
C PHE A 99 1.35 -7.30 -12.69
N SER A 100 1.38 -8.36 -13.50
CA SER A 100 2.62 -9.04 -13.89
C SER A 100 3.51 -8.23 -14.83
N ASP A 101 2.94 -7.21 -15.48
CA ASP A 101 3.67 -6.37 -16.43
C ASP A 101 4.69 -5.44 -15.75
N GLN A 102 5.79 -5.17 -16.45
CA GLN A 102 6.88 -4.33 -15.98
C GLN A 102 6.46 -2.92 -15.61
N SER A 103 5.46 -2.34 -16.28
CA SER A 103 4.96 -0.99 -15.99
C SER A 103 4.43 -0.86 -14.57
N PHE A 104 3.78 -1.90 -14.04
CA PHE A 104 3.30 -1.88 -12.65
C PHE A 104 4.45 -2.09 -11.66
N LYS A 105 5.43 -2.93 -11.99
CA LYS A 105 6.59 -3.19 -11.12
C LYS A 105 7.45 -1.94 -10.89
N SER A 106 7.56 -1.07 -11.89
CA SER A 106 8.29 0.20 -11.76
C SER A 106 7.64 1.20 -10.79
N LEU A 107 6.41 0.95 -10.35
CA LEU A 107 5.71 1.78 -9.36
C LEU A 107 6.16 1.51 -7.91
N LEU A 108 6.86 0.41 -7.67
CA LEU A 108 7.33 0.08 -6.32
C LEU A 108 8.51 0.96 -5.92
N VAL A 109 8.43 1.54 -4.73
CA VAL A 109 9.48 2.41 -4.21
C VAL A 109 10.56 1.57 -3.55
N ARG A 110 11.81 1.70 -4.03
CA ARG A 110 12.96 1.04 -3.41
C ARG A 110 13.27 1.61 -2.03
N ARG A 111 13.64 0.74 -1.10
CA ARG A 111 14.32 1.13 0.13
C ARG A 111 15.70 1.65 -0.27
N ARG A 112 16.08 2.86 0.17
CA ARG A 112 17.48 3.30 0.07
C ARG A 112 18.29 2.38 0.99
N ALA A 113 19.32 1.75 0.42
CA ALA A 113 20.30 0.97 1.17
C ALA A 113 21.24 1.91 1.93
#